data_AF-A0A2J8MTW3-F1
#
_entry.id   AF-A0A2J8MTW3-F1
#
_cell.length_a   1.000
_cell.length_b   1.000
_cell.length_c   1.000
_cell.angle_alpha   90.00
_cell.angle_beta   90.00
_cell.angle_gamma   90.00
#
_symmetry.space_group_name_H-M   'P 1'
#
loop_
_entity.id
_entity.type
_entity.pdbx_description
1 polymer ?
#
loop_
_entity_poly.entity_id
_entity_poly.type
_entity_poly.pdbx_seq_one_letter_code
_entity_poly.pdbx_strand_id
1 'polypeptide(L)'
;MATLRRLREAPRHLLVCEKSNFGHHKSRHRHLVQTHYYNYRVSFLIPECGILSEELKNLVMNTGPYYFVKNLPLHELITPEFISTFIKKEFYFGPLSAHPQRFLLCTNIQYKY
;
A
#
# COMPACT_ATOMS: atom_id res chain seq x y z
N MET A 1 -20.05 -16.78 -35.95
CA MET A 1 -20.71 -16.33 -34.69
C MET A 1 -19.79 -16.20 -33.46
N ALA A 2 -18.53 -16.64 -33.48
CA ALA A 2 -17.62 -16.53 -32.32
C ALA A 2 -17.14 -15.08 -32.03
N THR A 3 -17.02 -14.23 -33.05
CA THR A 3 -16.51 -12.86 -32.95
C THR A 3 -17.45 -11.90 -32.20
N LEU A 4 -18.77 -12.08 -32.36
CA LEU A 4 -19.77 -11.24 -31.68
C LEU A 4 -19.97 -11.59 -30.20
N ARG A 5 -19.50 -12.76 -29.75
CA ARG A 5 -19.64 -13.19 -28.34
C ARG A 5 -18.73 -12.40 -27.40
N ARG A 6 -17.48 -12.16 -27.81
CA ARG A 6 -16.50 -11.38 -27.03
C ARG A 6 -16.90 -9.92 -26.84
N LEU A 7 -17.68 -9.35 -27.77
CA LEU A 7 -18.21 -7.98 -27.66
C LEU A 7 -19.24 -7.83 -26.53
N ARG A 8 -19.86 -8.92 -26.10
CA ARG A 8 -20.88 -8.96 -25.04
C ARG A 8 -20.39 -9.67 -23.78
N GLU A 9 -19.18 -10.20 -23.81
CA GLU A 9 -18.59 -10.94 -22.70
C GLU A 9 -18.12 -9.94 -21.64
N ALA A 10 -18.55 -10.16 -20.41
CA ALA A 10 -18.10 -9.34 -19.29
C ALA A 10 -16.65 -9.69 -18.93
N PRO A 11 -15.82 -8.71 -18.54
CA PRO A 11 -14.52 -9.01 -17.96
C PRO A 11 -14.69 -9.82 -16.66
N ARG A 12 -13.62 -10.48 -16.23
CA ARG A 12 -13.63 -11.18 -14.95
C ARG A 12 -13.58 -10.17 -13.81
N HIS A 13 -14.60 -10.18 -12.97
CA HIS A 13 -14.67 -9.38 -11.75
C HIS A 13 -14.93 -10.30 -10.57
N LEU A 14 -14.19 -10.12 -9.48
CA LEU A 14 -14.37 -10.87 -8.23
C LEU A 14 -14.44 -9.89 -7.07
N LEU A 15 -15.43 -10.07 -6.21
CA LEU A 15 -15.64 -9.28 -5.00
C LEU A 15 -15.81 -10.23 -3.83
N VAL A 16 -15.18 -9.90 -2.71
CA VAL A 16 -15.28 -10.64 -1.45
C VAL A 16 -15.82 -9.68 -0.39
N CYS A 17 -16.92 -10.05 0.25
CA CYS A 17 -17.54 -9.27 1.32
C CYS A 17 -17.50 -10.08 2.63
N GLU A 18 -16.77 -9.58 3.62
CA GLU A 18 -16.64 -10.21 4.94
C GLU A 18 -17.18 -9.27 6.03
N LYS A 19 -17.76 -9.85 7.09
CA LYS A 19 -18.14 -9.14 8.31
C LYS A 19 -17.44 -9.78 9.50
N SER A 20 -16.80 -8.96 10.33
CA SER A 20 -16.10 -9.41 11.53
C SER A 20 -16.20 -8.33 12.63
N ASN A 21 -15.50 -8.55 13.75
CA ASN A 21 -15.41 -7.62 14.87
C ASN A 21 -13.92 -7.30 15.16
N PHE A 22 -13.61 -6.04 15.46
CA PHE A 22 -12.23 -5.60 15.76
C PHE A 22 -11.65 -6.23 17.03
N GLY A 23 -12.47 -6.47 18.06
CA GLY A 23 -12.08 -7.12 19.31
C GLY A 23 -12.03 -8.65 19.24
N HIS A 24 -12.41 -9.26 18.12
CA HIS A 24 -12.39 -10.72 18.00
C HIS A 24 -10.94 -11.21 17.79
N HIS A 25 -10.46 -12.11 18.65
CA HIS A 25 -9.07 -12.61 18.63
C HIS A 25 -8.63 -13.25 17.30
N LYS A 26 -9.55 -13.87 16.55
CA LYS A 26 -9.28 -14.42 15.20
C LYS A 26 -9.42 -13.40 14.06
N SER A 27 -9.72 -12.13 14.37
CA SER A 27 -9.91 -11.11 13.34
C SER A 27 -8.61 -10.80 12.62
N ARG A 28 -8.62 -10.90 11.29
CA ARG A 28 -7.42 -10.68 10.45
C ARG A 28 -7.29 -9.26 9.92
N HIS A 29 -8.12 -8.31 10.38
CA HIS A 29 -8.18 -6.94 9.87
C HIS A 29 -6.80 -6.25 9.83
N ARG A 30 -6.01 -6.38 10.91
CA ARG A 30 -4.66 -5.81 10.97
C ARG A 30 -3.69 -6.49 10.00
N HIS A 31 -3.72 -7.82 9.97
CA HIS A 31 -2.86 -8.61 9.09
C HIS A 31 -3.12 -8.27 7.61
N LEU A 32 -4.39 -8.18 7.20
CA LEU A 32 -4.77 -7.85 5.82
C LEU A 32 -4.25 -6.47 5.38
N VAL A 33 -4.32 -5.46 6.25
CA VAL A 33 -3.79 -4.12 5.93
C VAL A 33 -2.25 -4.12 5.91
N GLN A 34 -1.60 -4.87 6.81
CA GLN A 34 -0.14 -4.94 6.89
C GLN A 34 0.50 -5.67 5.71
N THR A 35 -0.14 -6.72 5.18
CA THR A 35 0.34 -7.50 4.04
C THR A 35 -0.08 -6.95 2.68
N HIS A 36 -0.89 -5.87 2.66
CA HIS A 36 -1.22 -5.14 1.44
C HIS A 36 -0.22 -4.01 1.18
N TYR A 37 0.84 -4.30 0.43
CA TYR A 37 2.03 -3.47 0.36
C TYR A 37 1.87 -2.16 -0.44
N TYR A 38 1.06 -2.15 -1.48
CA TYR A 38 0.97 -1.03 -2.43
C TYR A 38 -0.39 -0.35 -2.36
N ASN A 39 -0.41 0.89 -1.82
CA ASN A 39 -1.62 1.71 -1.73
C ASN A 39 -1.39 3.03 -2.46
N TYR A 40 -2.28 3.37 -3.39
CA TYR A 40 -2.25 4.67 -4.08
C TYR A 40 -3.28 5.65 -3.52
N ARG A 41 -4.48 5.17 -3.16
CA ARG A 41 -5.58 6.01 -2.69
C ARG A 41 -6.13 5.46 -1.38
N VAL A 42 -6.19 6.32 -0.36
CA VAL A 42 -6.87 6.08 0.91
C VAL A 42 -7.93 7.16 1.08
N SER A 43 -9.17 6.77 1.34
CA SER A 43 -10.28 7.70 1.52
C SER A 43 -11.18 7.19 2.64
N PHE A 44 -11.68 8.08 3.48
CA PHE A 44 -12.62 7.78 4.55
C PHE A 44 -13.74 8.82 4.56
N LEU A 45 -14.90 8.43 5.08
CA LEU A 45 -16.09 9.27 5.16
C LEU A 45 -16.70 9.12 6.54
N ILE A 46 -16.97 10.26 7.20
CA ILE A 46 -17.65 10.34 8.49
C ILE A 46 -18.95 11.11 8.25
N PRO A 47 -20.11 10.45 8.30
CA PRO A 47 -21.40 11.13 8.17
C PRO A 47 -21.56 12.22 9.25
N GLU A 48 -22.20 13.34 8.88
CA GLU A 48 -22.58 14.41 9.81
C GLU A 48 -21.41 15.03 10.61
N CYS A 49 -20.17 14.91 10.12
CA CYS A 49 -19.00 15.49 10.75
C CYS A 49 -18.77 16.93 10.26
N GLY A 50 -19.24 17.92 11.02
CA GLY A 50 -19.03 19.34 10.70
C GLY A 50 -17.63 19.86 11.03
N ILE A 51 -16.94 19.25 12.01
CA ILE A 51 -15.61 19.65 12.47
C ILE A 51 -14.76 18.38 12.64
N LEU A 52 -13.60 18.34 11.97
CA LEU A 52 -12.62 17.26 12.09
C LEU A 52 -11.75 17.46 13.34
N SER A 53 -11.44 16.38 14.07
CA SER A 53 -10.50 16.47 15.19
C SER A 53 -9.09 16.82 14.72
N GLU A 54 -8.37 17.63 15.50
CA GLU A 54 -7.00 18.02 15.15
C GLU A 54 -6.05 16.81 15.13
N GLU A 55 -6.31 15.80 15.96
CA GLU A 55 -5.58 14.52 15.95
C GLU A 55 -5.68 13.82 14.59
N LEU A 56 -6.89 13.69 14.05
CA LEU A 56 -7.11 13.02 12.76
C LEU A 56 -6.56 13.87 11.61
N LYS A 57 -6.72 15.18 11.68
CA LYS A 57 -6.15 16.11 10.69
C LYS A 57 -4.62 15.99 10.62
N ASN A 58 -3.95 16.00 11.77
CA ASN A 58 -2.50 15.82 11.85
C ASN A 58 -2.07 14.44 11.34
N LEU A 59 -2.83 13.39 11.68
CA LEU A 59 -2.56 12.04 11.19
C LEU A 59 -2.59 11.96 9.65
N VAL A 60 -3.60 12.59 9.01
CA VAL A 60 -3.72 12.62 7.56
C VAL A 60 -2.54 13.36 6.92
N MET A 61 -2.16 14.51 7.47
CA MET A 61 -1.04 15.30 6.94
C MET A 61 0.33 14.63 7.12
N ASN A 62 0.45 13.77 8.13
CA ASN A 62 1.68 13.03 8.44
C ASN A 62 1.73 11.64 7.76
N THR A 63 0.84 11.36 6.81
CA THR A 63 1.02 10.22 5.91
C THR A 63 2.21 10.53 5.00
N GLY A 64 3.35 9.94 5.35
CA GLY A 64 4.69 10.44 5.02
C GLY A 64 5.04 10.59 3.53
N PRO A 65 6.24 11.11 3.25
CA PRO A 65 6.69 11.34 1.88
C PRO A 65 6.91 10.01 1.15
N TYR A 66 6.71 10.04 -0.17
CA TYR A 66 7.16 8.99 -1.08
C TYR A 66 8.26 9.53 -1.99
N TYR A 67 9.16 8.66 -2.42
CA TYR A 67 10.26 9.01 -3.30
C TYR A 67 10.02 8.50 -4.71
N PHE A 68 10.39 9.30 -5.70
CA PHE A 68 10.37 8.91 -7.10
C PHE A 68 11.77 9.06 -7.69
N VAL A 69 12.32 7.97 -8.22
CA VAL A 69 13.67 7.93 -8.80
C VAL A 69 13.55 7.51 -10.26
N LYS A 70 14.02 8.37 -11.17
CA LYS A 70 14.06 8.06 -12.60
C LYS A 70 15.29 7.21 -12.92
N ASN A 71 15.14 6.23 -13.81
CA ASN A 71 16.24 5.42 -14.35
C ASN A 71 17.12 4.74 -13.29
N LEU A 72 16.53 4.26 -12.19
CA LEU A 72 17.28 3.53 -11.16
C LEU A 72 17.69 2.14 -11.70
N PRO A 73 18.99 1.84 -11.84
CA PRO A 73 19.42 0.52 -12.26
C PRO A 73 19.16 -0.51 -11.15
N LEU A 74 18.68 -1.69 -11.53
CA LEU A 74 18.27 -2.73 -10.57
C LEU A 74 19.43 -3.27 -9.72
N HIS A 75 20.67 -3.21 -10.21
CA HIS A 75 21.83 -3.68 -9.46
C HIS A 75 22.10 -2.85 -8.20
N GLU A 76 21.69 -1.58 -8.16
CA GLU A 76 21.83 -0.72 -6.97
C GLU A 76 20.99 -1.23 -5.79
N LEU A 77 19.83 -1.84 -6.07
CA LEU A 77 18.90 -2.35 -5.06
C LEU A 77 19.39 -3.66 -4.39
N ILE A 78 20.42 -4.30 -4.93
CA ILE A 78 21.01 -5.54 -4.38
C ILE A 78 22.40 -5.33 -3.81
N THR A 79 22.89 -4.08 -3.79
CA THR A 79 24.19 -3.77 -3.18
C THR A 79 24.16 -4.08 -1.69
N PRO A 80 25.26 -4.60 -1.10
CA PRO A 80 25.37 -4.80 0.34
C PRO A 80 25.04 -3.52 1.15
N GLU A 81 25.37 -2.36 0.61
CA GLU A 81 25.11 -1.03 1.16
C GLU A 81 23.60 -0.75 1.23
N PHE A 82 22.86 -0.97 0.15
CA PHE A 82 21.41 -0.80 0.12
C PHE A 82 20.70 -1.77 1.07
N ILE A 83 21.09 -3.05 1.04
CA ILE A 83 20.50 -4.09 1.89
C ILE A 83 20.76 -3.79 3.37
N SER A 84 21.99 -3.45 3.75
CA SER A 84 22.34 -3.17 5.15
C SER A 84 21.70 -1.88 5.67
N THR A 85 21.54 -0.87 4.83
CA THR A 85 20.98 0.43 5.22
C THR A 85 19.46 0.43 5.31
N PHE A 86 18.77 -0.18 4.33
CA PHE A 86 17.32 -0.07 4.23
C PHE A 86 16.57 -1.36 4.53
N ILE A 87 17.13 -2.54 4.20
CA ILE A 87 16.39 -3.81 4.37
C ILE A 87 16.64 -4.41 5.76
N LYS A 88 17.90 -4.49 6.19
CA LYS A 88 18.26 -5.15 7.46
C LYS A 88 17.92 -4.27 8.68
N LYS A 89 18.12 -2.95 8.61
CA LYS A 89 17.81 -2.04 9.73
C LYS A 89 16.32 -2.02 10.10
N GLU A 90 15.42 -2.11 9.11
CA GLU A 90 13.97 -2.19 9.31
C GLU A 90 13.53 -3.48 10.04
N PHE A 91 14.38 -4.51 10.11
CA PHE A 91 14.08 -5.76 10.81
C PHE A 91 14.49 -5.73 12.30
N TYR A 92 15.41 -4.84 12.71
CA TYR A 92 15.92 -4.76 14.09
C TYR A 92 15.08 -3.88 15.01
N PHE A 93 14.34 -2.91 14.47
CA PHE A 93 13.37 -2.14 15.25
C PHE A 93 11.99 -2.80 15.11
N GLY A 94 11.60 -3.55 16.15
CA GLY A 94 10.23 -4.08 16.29
C GLY A 94 9.15 -2.98 16.14
N PRO A 95 7.86 -3.34 16.19
CA PRO A 95 6.74 -2.59 15.59
C PRO A 95 6.38 -1.24 16.23
N LEU A 96 7.28 -0.61 17.00
CA LEU A 96 7.03 0.58 17.82
C LEU A 96 7.92 1.79 17.51
N SER A 97 8.85 1.76 16.57
CA SER A 97 9.60 2.98 16.23
C SER A 97 10.28 2.89 14.87
N ALA A 98 9.59 3.34 13.83
CA ALA A 98 10.16 4.11 12.72
C ALA A 98 9.01 4.50 11.81
N HIS A 99 8.95 5.77 11.40
CA HIS A 99 8.19 6.13 10.22
C HIS A 99 8.57 5.14 9.12
N PRO A 100 7.64 4.31 8.61
CA PRO A 100 7.97 3.40 7.55
C PRO A 100 8.33 4.28 6.36
N GLN A 101 9.63 4.47 6.08
CA GLN A 101 10.06 4.77 4.73
C GLN A 101 9.83 3.51 3.91
N ARG A 102 8.55 3.16 3.73
CA ARG A 102 8.10 2.24 2.69
C ARG A 102 8.48 2.94 1.40
N PHE A 103 9.66 2.61 0.88
CA PHE A 103 10.04 2.94 -0.48
C PHE A 103 9.04 2.24 -1.41
N LEU A 104 7.94 2.92 -1.69
CA LEU A 104 7.18 2.74 -2.90
C LEU A 104 8.07 3.27 -4.04
N LEU A 105 9.07 2.48 -4.42
CA LEU A 105 9.74 2.63 -5.69
C LEU A 105 8.71 2.29 -6.76
N CYS A 106 8.00 3.32 -7.24
CA CYS A 106 7.33 3.27 -8.53
C CYS A 106 8.42 3.17 -9.60
N THR A 107 8.97 1.96 -9.78
CA THR A 107 9.69 1.65 -10.99
C THR A 107 8.65 1.65 -12.08
N ASN A 108 8.67 2.71 -12.89
CA ASN A 108 8.09 2.65 -14.22
C ASN A 108 8.94 1.61 -14.96
N ILE A 109 8.60 0.32 -14.82
CA ILE A 109 9.03 -0.71 -15.76
C ILE A 109 8.27 -0.35 -17.04
N GLN A 110 8.82 0.63 -17.77
CA GLN A 110 8.40 0.89 -19.13
C GLN A 110 8.75 -0.37 -19.91
N TYR A 111 7.79 -1.29 -20.01
CA TYR A 111 7.77 -2.27 -21.07
C TYR A 111 7.68 -1.45 -22.36
N LYS A 112 8.85 -1.20 -22.94
CA LYS A 112 9.00 -0.65 -24.27
C LYS A 112 8.48 -1.74 -25.22
N TYR A 113 7.25 -1.59 -25.69
CA TYR A 113 6.75 -2.30 -26.87
C TYR A 113 7.21 -1.55 -28.12
#